data_AF-A0A3T1ATQ9-F1
#
_entry.id   AF-A0A3T1ATQ9-F1
#
_cell.length_a   1.000
_cell.length_b   1.000
_cell.length_c   1.000
_cell.angle_alpha   90.00
_cell.angle_beta   90.00
_cell.angle_gamma   90.00
#
_symmetry.space_group_name_H-M   'P 1'
#
loop_
_entity.id
_entity.type
_entity.pdbx_description
1 polymer ?
#
loop_
_entity_poly.entity_id
_entity_poly.type
_entity_poly.pdbx_seq_one_letter_code
_entity_poly.pdbx_strand_id
1 'polypeptide(L)'
;MAQRKGLLAQILDARKQAKKLEAQAEARRHRELIAEQRRQEAEAQREAKQAEAAAKKAEAQRLRQQVQAQRLTEQATAKAAREAAQRERAEERRQATEARTRAQEAAAAKRHAADEEFALKTAEAEFRTEAVSNTLAEYSALLRNRNRDTRNAVLELSAALSHGGPTGLVERLQHALAQSRYPEGLTGRVAAHYDAASRELLIEYELPLQEAVPTVVAYRYTKAKGMTAAPRKDAEIKALYGDLLARLTLRTLAEAFDATSPDIVSAIVFNGYVSTKDKATGRAVRPLLISIGSERGRFAEIELDEPALDPVLCLRSHLNAIVSPHPYDLEAVQPVVSFDLSKYKFVDEMDVVAGMDSRTDLLTLSPGAFEHLIRRLFEARGMKSWVTQASKDDGVDGVAVNNDPIVGGLCIIQAKRYSRIVGVEAVQALAGVMDHKRAAKGVLVTTSWVGKASRDFATANGRIVIIEGRELKYLLKEHLHLDVLIGLEKLPPGWQKSDID
;
A
#
# COMPACT_ATOMS: atom_id res chain seq x y z
N MET A 1 -179.52 43.23 88.10
CA MET A 1 -179.26 44.12 86.96
C MET A 1 -177.81 43.96 86.52
N ALA A 2 -177.57 43.14 85.51
CA ALA A 2 -177.21 43.58 84.14
C ALA A 2 -175.69 43.86 84.01
N GLN A 3 -174.87 42.89 83.57
CA GLN A 3 -174.46 42.67 82.16
C GLN A 3 -174.13 43.96 81.39
N ARG A 4 -172.89 44.05 80.83
CA ARG A 4 -172.33 45.02 79.85
C ARG A 4 -171.14 45.89 80.29
N LYS A 5 -170.05 45.32 80.80
CA LYS A 5 -168.68 45.89 80.67
C LYS A 5 -167.60 44.80 80.46
N GLY A 6 -167.99 43.74 79.74
CA GLY A 6 -167.06 42.78 79.15
C GLY A 6 -166.45 43.31 77.84
N LEU A 7 -165.54 42.49 77.30
CA LEU A 7 -165.04 42.51 75.91
C LEU A 7 -163.94 43.51 75.55
N LEU A 8 -163.97 44.77 75.98
CA LEU A 8 -162.98 45.77 75.53
C LEU A 8 -161.58 45.62 76.15
N ALA A 9 -161.49 45.14 77.40
CA ALA A 9 -160.20 44.94 78.07
C ALA A 9 -159.42 43.73 77.55
N GLN A 10 -160.10 42.68 77.08
CA GLN A 10 -159.45 41.46 76.56
C GLN A 10 -158.97 41.59 75.11
N ILE A 11 -159.61 42.44 74.29
CA ILE A 11 -159.21 42.66 72.88
C ILE A 11 -157.95 43.54 72.77
N LEU A 12 -157.75 44.50 73.69
CA LEU A 12 -156.58 45.39 73.68
C LEU A 12 -155.28 44.69 74.08
N ASP A 13 -155.34 43.71 74.99
CA ASP A 13 -154.16 42.96 75.42
C ASP A 13 -153.69 41.94 74.38
N ALA A 14 -154.62 41.28 73.68
CA ALA A 14 -154.29 40.38 72.58
C ALA A 14 -153.58 41.11 71.41
N ARG A 15 -153.96 42.36 71.12
CA ARG A 15 -153.37 43.13 70.02
C ARG A 15 -151.96 43.65 70.34
N LYS A 16 -151.65 43.92 71.62
CA LYS A 16 -150.30 44.29 72.06
C LYS A 16 -149.33 43.10 72.03
N GLN A 17 -149.80 41.88 72.35
CA GLN A 17 -148.96 40.68 72.27
C GLN A 17 -148.63 40.29 70.82
N ALA A 18 -149.59 40.39 69.89
CA ALA A 18 -149.36 40.08 68.47
C ALA A 18 -148.28 40.98 67.82
N LYS A 19 -148.35 42.29 68.06
CA LYS A 19 -147.38 43.26 67.50
C LYS A 19 -145.95 43.08 68.05
N LYS A 20 -145.81 42.57 69.28
CA LYS A 20 -144.50 42.32 69.91
C LYS A 20 -143.83 41.06 69.35
N LEU A 21 -144.62 40.03 69.03
CA LEU A 21 -144.13 38.80 68.40
C LEU A 21 -143.69 39.02 66.96
N GLU A 22 -144.40 39.85 66.21
CA GLU A 22 -144.06 40.19 64.81
C GLU A 22 -142.73 40.99 64.73
N ALA A 23 -142.56 42.00 65.59
CA ALA A 23 -141.31 42.75 65.68
C ALA A 23 -140.11 41.89 66.15
N GLN A 24 -140.34 40.87 66.98
CA GLN A 24 -139.30 39.92 67.39
C GLN A 24 -138.93 38.93 66.27
N ALA A 25 -139.89 38.56 65.41
CA ALA A 25 -139.64 37.69 64.27
C ALA A 25 -138.83 38.39 63.17
N GLU A 26 -139.14 39.65 62.85
CA GLU A 26 -138.37 40.45 61.88
C GLU A 26 -136.94 40.73 62.35
N ALA A 27 -136.75 41.05 63.64
CA ALA A 27 -135.42 41.26 64.21
C ALA A 27 -134.56 39.99 64.22
N ARG A 28 -135.17 38.79 64.34
CA ARG A 28 -134.46 37.51 64.21
C ARG A 28 -134.00 37.27 62.78
N ARG A 29 -134.89 37.44 61.79
CA ARG A 29 -134.56 37.24 60.37
C ARG A 29 -133.45 38.20 59.89
N HIS A 30 -133.50 39.46 60.31
CA HIS A 30 -132.48 40.44 59.96
C HIS A 30 -131.11 40.12 60.60
N ARG A 31 -131.10 39.55 61.82
CA ARG A 31 -129.85 39.10 62.47
C ARG A 31 -129.27 37.84 61.81
N GLU A 32 -130.13 36.92 61.37
CA GLU A 32 -129.70 35.71 60.66
C GLU A 32 -129.08 36.05 59.29
N LEU A 33 -129.70 36.94 58.51
CA LEU A 33 -129.15 37.40 57.22
C LEU A 33 -127.77 38.08 57.37
N ILE A 34 -127.60 38.94 58.38
CA ILE A 34 -126.30 39.59 58.65
C ILE A 34 -125.25 38.56 59.11
N ALA A 35 -125.66 37.59 59.93
CA ALA A 35 -124.75 36.54 60.38
C ALA A 35 -124.33 35.62 59.21
N GLU A 36 -125.21 35.37 58.25
CA GLU A 36 -124.94 34.56 57.07
C GLU A 36 -124.04 35.30 56.07
N GLN A 37 -124.27 36.59 55.81
CA GLN A 37 -123.37 37.43 55.02
C GLN A 37 -121.95 37.49 55.61
N ARG A 38 -121.83 37.69 56.93
CA ARG A 38 -120.51 37.71 57.59
C ARG A 38 -119.80 36.36 57.54
N ARG A 39 -120.54 35.24 57.53
CA ARG A 39 -119.95 33.91 57.34
C ARG A 39 -119.42 33.76 55.91
N GLN A 40 -120.20 34.14 54.91
CA GLN A 40 -119.78 34.09 53.50
C GLN A 40 -118.57 35.00 53.23
N GLU A 41 -118.55 36.22 53.78
CA GLU A 41 -117.39 37.12 53.66
C GLU A 41 -116.15 36.58 54.37
N ALA A 42 -116.31 36.00 55.56
CA ALA A 42 -115.19 35.39 56.29
C ALA A 42 -114.66 34.13 55.60
N GLU A 43 -115.53 33.34 54.97
CA GLU A 43 -115.18 32.15 54.20
C GLU A 43 -114.45 32.55 52.90
N ALA A 44 -114.98 33.52 52.15
CA ALA A 44 -114.33 34.07 50.96
C ALA A 44 -112.96 34.70 51.27
N GLN A 45 -112.81 35.39 52.41
CA GLN A 45 -111.51 35.93 52.84
C GLN A 45 -110.52 34.83 53.25
N ARG A 46 -110.99 33.73 53.84
CA ARG A 46 -110.15 32.57 54.17
C ARG A 46 -109.70 31.86 52.91
N GLU A 47 -110.59 31.66 51.94
CA GLU A 47 -110.25 31.08 50.63
C GLU A 47 -109.28 31.97 49.85
N ALA A 48 -109.48 33.29 49.83
CA ALA A 48 -108.56 34.22 49.20
C ALA A 48 -107.16 34.20 49.83
N LYS A 49 -107.06 34.18 51.16
CA LYS A 49 -105.77 34.06 51.87
C LYS A 49 -105.11 32.69 51.64
N GLN A 50 -105.89 31.61 51.59
CA GLN A 50 -105.38 30.28 51.26
C GLN A 50 -104.90 30.20 49.82
N ALA A 51 -105.62 30.79 48.87
CA ALA A 51 -105.22 30.88 47.47
C ALA A 51 -103.93 31.72 47.29
N GLU A 52 -103.80 32.85 47.99
CA GLU A 52 -102.60 33.68 47.95
C GLU A 52 -101.38 32.96 48.58
N ALA A 53 -101.58 32.27 49.71
CA ALA A 53 -100.53 31.47 50.33
C ALA A 53 -100.12 30.27 49.46
N ALA A 54 -101.09 29.62 48.80
CA ALA A 54 -100.83 28.54 47.85
C ALA A 54 -100.08 29.06 46.61
N ALA A 55 -100.45 30.23 46.08
CA ALA A 55 -99.76 30.87 44.96
C ALA A 55 -98.31 31.23 45.30
N LYS A 56 -98.06 31.88 46.45
CA LYS A 56 -96.71 32.18 46.95
C LYS A 56 -95.87 30.92 47.15
N LYS A 57 -96.47 29.84 47.67
CA LYS A 57 -95.78 28.55 47.85
C LYS A 57 -95.46 27.89 46.51
N ALA A 58 -96.38 27.95 45.54
CA ALA A 58 -96.17 27.43 44.19
C ALA A 58 -95.09 28.23 43.42
N GLU A 59 -95.08 29.55 43.56
CA GLU A 59 -94.06 30.42 42.97
C GLU A 59 -92.68 30.17 43.59
N ALA A 60 -92.59 30.07 44.93
CA ALA A 60 -91.34 29.72 45.62
C ALA A 60 -90.84 28.33 45.22
N GLN A 61 -91.76 27.37 44.99
CA GLN A 61 -91.42 26.03 44.52
C GLN A 61 -90.92 26.04 43.06
N ARG A 62 -91.54 26.82 42.17
CA ARG A 62 -91.07 27.02 40.80
C ARG A 62 -89.69 27.67 40.76
N LEU A 63 -89.45 28.69 41.58
CA LEU A 63 -88.15 29.36 41.66
C LEU A 63 -87.06 28.41 42.16
N ARG A 64 -87.36 27.61 43.20
CA ARG A 64 -86.45 26.55 43.70
C ARG A 64 -86.16 25.50 42.62
N GLN A 65 -87.16 25.06 41.87
CA GLN A 65 -86.99 24.12 40.77
C GLN A 65 -86.15 24.72 39.63
N GLN A 66 -86.34 26.00 39.28
CA GLN A 66 -85.51 26.69 38.28
C GLN A 66 -84.06 26.82 38.73
N VAL A 67 -83.80 27.26 39.97
CA VAL A 67 -82.43 27.35 40.51
C VAL A 67 -81.78 25.98 40.59
N GLN A 68 -82.52 24.93 40.96
CA GLN A 68 -82.02 23.57 40.99
C GLN A 68 -81.73 23.03 39.58
N ALA A 69 -82.59 23.31 38.61
CA ALA A 69 -82.38 22.95 37.21
C ALA A 69 -81.17 23.68 36.61
N GLN A 70 -81.00 24.97 36.91
CA GLN A 70 -79.83 25.77 36.52
C GLN A 70 -78.54 25.21 37.14
N ARG A 71 -78.53 24.90 38.44
CA ARG A 71 -77.38 24.25 39.09
C ARG A 71 -77.03 22.91 38.48
N LEU A 72 -78.03 22.09 38.14
CA LEU A 72 -77.79 20.79 37.50
C LEU A 72 -77.23 20.96 36.08
N THR A 73 -77.68 21.96 35.32
CA THR A 73 -77.12 22.26 33.99
C THR A 73 -75.71 22.85 34.08
N GLU A 74 -75.44 23.73 35.03
CA GLU A 74 -74.08 24.24 35.32
C GLU A 74 -73.13 23.12 35.77
N GLN A 75 -73.59 22.20 36.61
CA GLN A 75 -72.79 21.04 37.01
C GLN A 75 -72.54 20.07 35.84
N ALA A 76 -73.55 19.81 35.02
CA ALA A 76 -73.42 18.95 33.84
C ALA A 76 -72.47 19.57 32.80
N THR A 77 -72.58 20.87 32.53
CA THR A 77 -71.68 21.60 31.61
C THR A 77 -70.26 21.69 32.16
N ALA A 78 -70.07 21.97 33.45
CA ALA A 78 -68.76 21.96 34.09
C ALA A 78 -68.11 20.56 34.08
N LYS A 79 -68.91 19.50 34.29
CA LYS A 79 -68.45 18.10 34.19
C LYS A 79 -68.04 17.77 32.74
N ALA A 80 -68.88 18.10 31.76
CA ALA A 80 -68.58 17.89 30.34
C ALA A 80 -67.33 18.66 29.89
N ALA A 81 -67.14 19.90 30.35
CA ALA A 81 -65.95 20.70 30.07
C ALA A 81 -64.68 20.09 30.68
N ARG A 82 -64.76 19.56 31.91
CA ARG A 82 -63.63 18.84 32.54
C ARG A 82 -63.28 17.55 31.80
N GLU A 83 -64.27 16.77 31.38
CA GLU A 83 -64.07 15.55 30.60
C GLU A 83 -63.49 15.86 29.21
N ALA A 84 -63.96 16.91 28.54
CA ALA A 84 -63.40 17.37 27.26
C ALA A 84 -61.92 17.80 27.41
N ALA A 85 -61.61 18.61 28.43
CA ALA A 85 -60.23 19.02 28.72
C ALA A 85 -59.33 17.84 29.10
N GLN A 86 -59.86 16.81 29.77
CA GLN A 86 -59.12 15.57 30.05
C GLN A 86 -58.85 14.76 28.78
N ARG A 87 -59.81 14.67 27.85
CA ARG A 87 -59.63 14.00 26.56
C ARG A 87 -58.58 14.71 25.71
N GLU A 88 -58.66 16.03 25.61
CA GLU A 88 -57.69 16.86 24.89
C GLU A 88 -56.27 16.67 25.45
N ARG A 89 -56.09 16.77 26.77
CA ARG A 89 -54.78 16.50 27.41
C ARG A 89 -54.30 15.06 27.23
N ALA A 90 -55.21 14.08 27.20
CA ALA A 90 -54.85 12.69 26.96
C ALA A 90 -54.41 12.48 25.50
N GLU A 91 -55.05 13.15 24.56
CA GLU A 91 -54.73 13.12 23.14
C GLU A 91 -53.41 13.83 22.84
N GLU A 92 -53.19 15.02 23.43
CA GLU A 92 -51.90 15.71 23.40
C GLU A 92 -50.76 14.83 23.95
N ARG A 93 -50.98 14.15 25.09
CA ARG A 93 -49.99 13.22 25.67
C ARG A 93 -49.71 12.03 24.75
N ARG A 94 -50.74 11.47 24.10
CA ARG A 94 -50.58 10.39 23.12
C ARG A 94 -49.77 10.88 21.92
N GLN A 95 -50.16 12.00 21.31
CA GLN A 95 -49.45 12.60 20.19
C GLN A 95 -47.99 12.93 20.53
N ALA A 96 -47.74 13.50 21.73
CA ALA A 96 -46.39 13.78 22.20
C ALA A 96 -45.56 12.51 22.41
N THR A 97 -46.17 11.43 22.93
CA THR A 97 -45.51 10.13 23.10
C THR A 97 -45.20 9.50 21.75
N GLU A 98 -46.15 9.47 20.81
CA GLU A 98 -45.95 8.96 19.46
C GLU A 98 -44.88 9.75 18.69
N ALA A 99 -44.90 11.08 18.78
CA ALA A 99 -43.88 11.94 18.19
C ALA A 99 -42.49 11.65 18.78
N ARG A 100 -42.40 11.43 20.11
CA ARG A 100 -41.15 11.06 20.78
C ARG A 100 -40.65 9.69 20.34
N THR A 101 -41.54 8.68 20.24
CA THR A 101 -41.19 7.34 19.77
C THR A 101 -40.69 7.38 18.32
N ARG A 102 -41.42 8.05 17.42
CA ARG A 102 -41.00 8.24 16.01
C ARG A 102 -39.66 8.95 15.90
N ALA A 103 -39.43 10.00 16.70
CA ALA A 103 -38.15 10.71 16.71
C ALA A 103 -37.00 9.80 17.21
N GLN A 104 -37.25 8.96 18.20
CA GLN A 104 -36.28 8.00 18.72
C GLN A 104 -35.97 6.89 17.71
N GLU A 105 -36.98 6.33 17.05
CA GLU A 105 -36.82 5.36 15.96
C GLU A 105 -36.06 5.95 14.77
N ALA A 106 -36.41 7.16 14.34
CA ALA A 106 -35.70 7.85 13.27
C ALA A 106 -34.23 8.14 13.64
N ALA A 107 -33.95 8.50 14.89
CA ALA A 107 -32.59 8.69 15.38
C ALA A 107 -31.81 7.37 15.44
N ALA A 108 -32.45 6.27 15.87
CA ALA A 108 -31.85 4.94 15.88
C ALA A 108 -31.55 4.44 14.47
N ALA A 109 -32.48 4.60 13.53
CA ALA A 109 -32.29 4.25 12.12
C ALA A 109 -31.15 5.04 11.47
N LYS A 110 -31.05 6.35 11.74
CA LYS A 110 -29.93 7.18 11.27
C LYS A 110 -28.57 6.72 11.82
N ARG A 111 -28.51 6.31 13.10
CA ARG A 111 -27.29 5.76 13.70
C ARG A 111 -26.90 4.44 13.06
N HIS A 112 -27.87 3.53 12.89
CA HIS A 112 -27.65 2.24 12.25
C HIS A 112 -27.11 2.40 10.83
N ALA A 113 -27.74 3.25 10.02
CA ALA A 113 -27.28 3.53 8.65
C ALA A 113 -25.86 4.11 8.63
N ALA A 114 -25.53 5.02 9.55
CA ALA A 114 -24.18 5.59 9.64
C ALA A 114 -23.12 4.57 10.09
N ASP A 115 -23.49 3.61 10.94
CA ASP A 115 -22.60 2.55 11.39
C ASP A 115 -22.42 1.45 10.31
N GLU A 116 -23.46 1.12 9.56
CA GLU A 116 -23.39 0.26 8.37
C GLU A 116 -22.49 0.87 7.28
N GLU A 117 -22.67 2.15 6.97
CA GLU A 117 -21.82 2.86 6.02
C GLU A 117 -20.36 2.86 6.48
N PHE A 118 -20.10 3.08 7.78
CA PHE A 118 -18.77 3.01 8.35
C PHE A 118 -18.16 1.60 8.25
N ALA A 119 -18.95 0.55 8.51
CA ALA A 119 -18.51 -0.83 8.39
C ALA A 119 -18.15 -1.19 6.95
N LEU A 120 -19.00 -0.82 5.98
CA LEU A 120 -18.74 -1.03 4.55
C LEU A 120 -17.44 -0.36 4.10
N LYS A 121 -17.22 0.89 4.52
CA LYS A 121 -15.99 1.63 4.18
C LYS A 121 -14.74 1.08 4.86
N THR A 122 -14.89 0.50 6.05
CA THR A 122 -13.79 -0.17 6.74
C THR A 122 -13.42 -1.48 6.03
N ALA A 123 -14.41 -2.29 5.65
CA ALA A 123 -14.20 -3.50 4.86
C ALA A 123 -13.57 -3.20 3.48
N GLU A 124 -13.96 -2.10 2.83
CA GLU A 124 -13.33 -1.63 1.58
C GLU A 124 -11.84 -1.31 1.79
N ALA A 125 -11.46 -0.73 2.94
CA ALA A 125 -10.07 -0.43 3.26
C ALA A 125 -9.26 -1.70 3.51
N GLU A 126 -9.84 -2.68 4.21
CA GLU A 126 -9.23 -3.98 4.47
C GLU A 126 -8.99 -4.75 3.17
N PHE A 127 -10.01 -4.82 2.30
CA PHE A 127 -9.89 -5.47 0.99
C PHE A 127 -8.76 -4.87 0.14
N ARG A 128 -8.66 -3.53 0.07
CA ARG A 128 -7.57 -2.86 -0.67
C ARG A 128 -6.20 -3.13 -0.03
N THR A 129 -6.14 -3.27 1.28
CA THR A 129 -4.90 -3.60 2.01
C THR A 129 -4.47 -5.03 1.73
N GLU A 130 -5.43 -5.96 1.72
CA GLU A 130 -5.20 -7.37 1.39
C GLU A 130 -4.71 -7.52 -0.05
N ALA A 131 -5.30 -6.79 -1.01
CA ALA A 131 -4.84 -6.79 -2.39
C ALA A 131 -3.35 -6.38 -2.53
N VAL A 132 -2.92 -5.32 -1.82
CA VAL A 132 -1.51 -4.89 -1.78
C VAL A 132 -0.61 -5.99 -1.20
N SER A 133 -1.03 -6.62 -0.10
CA SER A 133 -0.28 -7.71 0.53
C SER A 133 -0.16 -8.92 -0.38
N ASN A 134 -1.24 -9.27 -1.09
CA ASN A 134 -1.28 -10.40 -2.01
C ASN A 134 -0.32 -10.18 -3.19
N THR A 135 -0.27 -8.98 -3.77
CA THR A 135 0.70 -8.65 -4.83
C THR A 135 2.15 -8.88 -4.38
N LEU A 136 2.51 -8.46 -3.16
CA LEU A 136 3.87 -8.67 -2.64
C LEU A 136 4.16 -10.15 -2.32
N ALA A 137 3.15 -10.90 -1.87
CA ALA A 137 3.26 -12.33 -1.66
C ALA A 137 3.50 -13.08 -2.98
N GLU A 138 2.82 -12.67 -4.05
CA GLU A 138 3.02 -13.20 -5.41
C GLU A 138 4.45 -12.92 -5.90
N TYR A 139 4.97 -11.71 -5.70
CA TYR A 139 6.35 -11.36 -6.06
C TYR A 139 7.37 -12.22 -5.31
N SER A 140 7.19 -12.37 -4.00
CA SER A 140 8.04 -13.23 -3.16
C SER A 140 8.01 -14.70 -3.62
N ALA A 141 6.86 -15.18 -4.10
CA ALA A 141 6.67 -16.55 -4.56
C ALA A 141 7.10 -16.82 -6.01
N LEU A 142 7.58 -15.82 -6.76
CA LEU A 142 7.94 -15.96 -8.19
C LEU A 142 8.89 -17.13 -8.47
N LEU A 143 9.93 -17.32 -7.66
CA LEU A 143 10.89 -18.42 -7.84
C LEU A 143 10.23 -19.78 -7.63
N ARG A 144 9.41 -19.93 -6.58
CA ARG A 144 8.73 -21.19 -6.25
C ARG A 144 7.69 -21.56 -7.30
N ASN A 145 6.96 -20.56 -7.80
CA ASN A 145 5.89 -20.69 -8.80
C ASN A 145 6.40 -20.68 -10.25
N ARG A 146 7.72 -20.84 -10.48
CA ARG A 146 8.31 -20.97 -11.82
C ARG A 146 7.71 -22.15 -12.59
N ASN A 147 7.72 -22.07 -13.91
CA ASN A 147 7.29 -23.18 -14.75
C ASN A 147 8.33 -24.33 -14.67
N ARG A 148 7.89 -25.52 -14.29
CA ARG A 148 8.74 -26.72 -14.14
C ARG A 148 8.39 -27.83 -15.13
N ASP A 149 7.63 -27.56 -16.19
CA ASP A 149 7.36 -28.56 -17.22
C ASP A 149 8.61 -28.79 -18.10
N THR A 150 9.63 -29.42 -17.52
CA THR A 150 10.97 -29.54 -18.09
C THR A 150 11.06 -30.66 -19.12
N ARG A 151 10.37 -31.78 -18.88
CA ARG A 151 10.54 -33.00 -19.68
C ARG A 151 9.95 -32.87 -21.08
N ASN A 152 8.78 -32.25 -21.21
CA ASN A 152 8.17 -31.99 -22.52
C ASN A 152 8.93 -30.90 -23.26
N ALA A 153 9.30 -29.81 -22.56
CA ALA A 153 10.06 -28.72 -23.14
C ALA A 153 11.39 -29.20 -23.76
N VAL A 154 12.21 -29.96 -23.03
CA VAL A 154 13.52 -30.43 -23.53
C VAL A 154 13.38 -31.26 -24.81
N LEU A 155 12.40 -32.16 -24.88
CA LEU A 155 12.16 -32.99 -26.08
C LEU A 155 11.73 -32.12 -27.26
N GLU A 156 10.83 -31.17 -27.03
CA GLU A 156 10.31 -30.29 -28.08
C GLU A 156 11.37 -29.30 -28.58
N LEU A 157 12.20 -28.74 -27.69
CA LEU A 157 13.32 -27.87 -28.06
C LEU A 157 14.41 -28.64 -28.81
N SER A 158 14.70 -29.88 -28.41
CA SER A 158 15.66 -30.73 -29.13
C SER A 158 15.18 -31.06 -30.55
N ALA A 159 13.88 -31.34 -30.70
CA ALA A 159 13.26 -31.55 -32.01
C ALA A 159 13.25 -30.26 -32.84
N ALA A 160 12.95 -29.11 -32.23
CA ALA A 160 12.98 -27.81 -32.89
C ALA A 160 14.39 -27.44 -33.39
N LEU A 161 15.43 -27.74 -32.61
CA LEU A 161 16.82 -27.58 -33.05
C LEU A 161 17.16 -28.49 -34.24
N SER A 162 16.72 -29.74 -34.21
CA SER A 162 16.98 -30.72 -35.27
C SER A 162 16.32 -30.35 -36.60
N HIS A 163 15.10 -29.79 -36.56
CA HIS A 163 14.33 -29.45 -37.77
C HIS A 163 14.50 -28.00 -38.24
N GLY A 164 14.60 -27.05 -37.30
CA GLY A 164 14.63 -25.61 -37.56
C GLY A 164 15.96 -24.93 -37.22
N GLY A 165 16.98 -25.70 -36.81
CA GLY A 165 18.28 -25.17 -36.43
C GLY A 165 18.21 -24.23 -35.21
N PRO A 166 19.22 -23.34 -35.03
CA PRO A 166 19.26 -22.39 -33.93
C PRO A 166 18.02 -21.49 -33.84
N THR A 167 17.47 -21.08 -34.98
CA THR A 167 16.25 -20.25 -35.03
C THR A 167 15.04 -20.99 -34.48
N GLY A 168 14.82 -22.24 -34.89
CA GLY A 168 13.71 -23.06 -34.39
C GLY A 168 13.79 -23.30 -32.88
N LEU A 169 15.00 -23.51 -32.34
CA LEU A 169 15.23 -23.61 -30.90
C LEU A 169 14.80 -22.33 -30.16
N VAL A 170 15.22 -21.18 -30.66
CA VAL A 170 14.92 -19.86 -30.07
C VAL A 170 13.41 -19.60 -30.06
N GLU A 171 12.73 -19.80 -31.19
CA GLU A 171 11.28 -19.61 -31.28
C GLU A 171 10.53 -20.50 -30.29
N ARG A 172 10.94 -21.77 -30.18
CA ARG A 172 10.32 -22.71 -29.25
C ARG A 172 10.59 -22.34 -27.79
N LEU A 173 11.82 -21.92 -27.47
CA LEU A 173 12.19 -21.46 -26.14
C LEU A 173 11.36 -20.24 -25.72
N GLN A 174 11.25 -19.23 -26.59
CA GLN A 174 10.47 -18.03 -26.30
C GLN A 174 9.00 -18.37 -26.05
N HIS A 175 8.43 -19.31 -26.82
CA HIS A 175 7.07 -19.81 -26.58
C HIS A 175 6.95 -20.52 -25.22
N ALA A 176 7.92 -21.35 -24.84
CA ALA A 176 7.93 -22.03 -23.55
C ALA A 176 8.03 -21.04 -22.37
N LEU A 177 8.91 -20.04 -22.46
CA LEU A 177 9.03 -18.98 -21.45
C LEU A 177 7.78 -18.09 -21.36
N ALA A 178 7.06 -17.89 -22.48
CA ALA A 178 5.81 -17.14 -22.51
C ALA A 178 4.63 -17.88 -21.84
N GLN A 179 4.71 -19.20 -21.64
CA GLN A 179 3.69 -19.97 -20.92
C GLN A 179 3.79 -19.83 -19.39
N SER A 180 4.89 -19.25 -18.90
CA SER A 180 5.09 -18.99 -17.47
C SER A 180 4.07 -17.98 -16.95
N ARG A 181 3.47 -18.28 -15.79
CA ARG A 181 2.48 -17.39 -15.15
C ARG A 181 3.17 -16.21 -14.46
N TYR A 182 2.74 -15.00 -14.78
CA TYR A 182 3.21 -13.78 -14.16
C TYR A 182 2.06 -13.08 -13.41
N PRO A 183 2.36 -12.51 -12.22
CA PRO A 183 1.46 -11.59 -11.53
C PRO A 183 1.01 -10.43 -12.42
N GLU A 184 -0.12 -9.80 -12.06
CA GLU A 184 -0.64 -8.65 -12.80
C GLU A 184 0.41 -7.52 -12.88
N GLY A 185 0.52 -6.91 -14.06
CA GLY A 185 1.51 -5.85 -14.35
C GLY A 185 2.88 -6.36 -14.82
N LEU A 186 3.16 -7.66 -14.76
CA LEU A 186 4.38 -8.29 -15.26
C LEU A 186 4.10 -9.04 -16.57
N THR A 187 4.99 -8.91 -17.57
CA THR A 187 4.69 -9.39 -18.94
C THR A 187 5.55 -10.54 -19.43
N GLY A 188 6.68 -10.85 -18.76
CA GLY A 188 7.52 -11.99 -19.16
C GLY A 188 8.12 -11.88 -20.56
N ARG A 189 8.20 -10.69 -21.15
CA ARG A 189 8.64 -10.54 -22.55
C ARG A 189 10.13 -10.81 -22.68
N VAL A 190 10.44 -11.75 -23.57
CA VAL A 190 11.80 -12.23 -23.81
C VAL A 190 12.10 -12.26 -25.31
N ALA A 191 13.28 -11.76 -25.68
CA ALA A 191 13.95 -12.09 -26.92
C ALA A 191 15.14 -13.00 -26.62
N ALA A 192 15.46 -13.94 -27.51
CA ALA A 192 16.59 -14.84 -27.31
C ALA A 192 17.40 -15.02 -28.59
N HIS A 193 18.67 -15.40 -28.43
CA HIS A 193 19.57 -15.77 -29.50
C HIS A 193 20.44 -16.93 -29.02
N TYR A 194 20.68 -17.91 -29.89
CA TYR A 194 21.45 -19.09 -29.54
C TYR A 194 22.63 -19.26 -30.50
N ASP A 195 23.83 -19.38 -29.94
CA ASP A 195 25.04 -19.72 -30.68
C ASP A 195 25.35 -21.21 -30.49
N ALA A 196 25.23 -21.98 -31.57
CA ALA A 196 25.50 -23.41 -31.56
C ALA A 196 26.99 -23.76 -31.41
N ALA A 197 27.91 -22.85 -31.77
CA ALA A 197 29.34 -23.10 -31.69
C ALA A 197 29.85 -23.02 -30.25
N SER A 198 29.42 -21.99 -29.51
CA SER A 198 29.75 -21.81 -28.09
C SER A 198 28.78 -22.53 -27.15
N ARG A 199 27.60 -22.97 -27.65
CA ARG A 199 26.47 -23.50 -26.86
C ARG A 199 25.98 -22.50 -25.81
N GLU A 200 26.06 -21.22 -26.17
CA GLU A 200 25.62 -20.10 -25.34
C GLU A 200 24.25 -19.59 -25.81
N LEU A 201 23.39 -19.31 -24.84
CA LEU A 201 22.08 -18.73 -25.06
C LEU A 201 22.06 -17.30 -24.51
N LEU A 202 21.87 -16.32 -25.39
CA LEU A 202 21.60 -14.94 -25.02
C LEU A 202 20.10 -14.75 -24.82
N ILE A 203 19.71 -14.15 -23.69
CA ILE A 203 18.35 -13.79 -23.34
C ILE A 203 18.30 -12.28 -23.09
N GLU A 204 17.49 -11.57 -23.86
CA GLU A 204 17.09 -10.20 -23.54
C GLU A 204 15.71 -10.19 -22.90
N TYR A 205 15.61 -9.69 -21.68
CA TYR A 205 14.36 -9.64 -20.92
C TYR A 205 13.89 -8.20 -20.74
N GLU A 206 12.59 -7.97 -20.90
CA GLU A 206 11.97 -6.67 -20.62
C GLU A 206 11.50 -6.60 -19.16
N LEU A 207 12.33 -6.00 -18.30
CA LEU A 207 12.08 -5.82 -16.88
C LEU A 207 10.98 -4.77 -16.63
N PRO A 208 10.20 -4.91 -15.54
CA PRO A 208 9.20 -3.93 -15.17
C PRO A 208 9.81 -2.61 -14.71
N LEU A 209 9.04 -1.53 -14.79
CA LEU A 209 9.35 -0.26 -14.12
C LEU A 209 9.08 -0.34 -12.61
N GLN A 210 9.62 0.61 -11.85
CA GLN A 210 9.39 0.73 -10.40
C GLN A 210 7.88 0.86 -10.05
N GLU A 211 7.07 1.33 -10.97
CA GLU A 211 5.60 1.43 -10.84
C GLU A 211 4.91 0.08 -10.58
N ALA A 212 5.58 -1.05 -10.90
CA ALA A 212 5.11 -2.38 -10.52
C ALA A 212 5.06 -2.59 -9.01
N VAL A 213 5.87 -1.87 -8.22
CA VAL A 213 5.86 -2.00 -6.75
C VAL A 213 4.77 -1.12 -6.13
N PRO A 214 3.85 -1.69 -5.33
CA PRO A 214 2.82 -0.91 -4.64
C PRO A 214 3.42 0.18 -3.73
N THR A 215 3.01 1.43 -3.98
CA THR A 215 3.46 2.62 -3.23
C THR A 215 2.72 2.81 -1.89
N VAL A 216 1.71 1.98 -1.62
CA VAL A 216 0.90 2.01 -0.41
C VAL A 216 1.20 0.76 0.43
N VAL A 217 1.21 0.92 1.75
CA VAL A 217 1.35 -0.21 2.70
C VAL A 217 -0.01 -0.74 3.13
N ALA A 218 -0.94 0.16 3.45
CA ALA A 218 -2.29 -0.19 3.90
C ALA A 218 -3.26 0.97 3.66
N TYR A 219 -4.54 0.65 3.58
CA TYR A 219 -5.64 1.61 3.58
C TYR A 219 -6.33 1.61 4.94
N ARG A 220 -6.74 2.78 5.42
CA ARG A 220 -7.47 2.94 6.67
C ARG A 220 -8.61 3.92 6.48
N TYR A 221 -9.79 3.54 6.99
CA TYR A 221 -10.96 4.41 7.01
C TYR A 221 -11.18 5.00 8.39
N THR A 222 -11.45 6.31 8.45
CA THR A 222 -11.85 7.00 9.68
C THR A 222 -12.99 7.97 9.39
N LYS A 223 -13.92 8.17 10.34
CA LYS A 223 -15.04 9.12 10.18
C LYS A 223 -14.56 10.56 9.92
N ALA A 224 -13.37 10.93 10.41
CA ALA A 224 -12.84 12.29 10.30
C ALA A 224 -12.10 12.57 8.98
N LYS A 225 -11.33 11.61 8.45
CA LYS A 225 -10.45 11.80 7.29
C LYS A 225 -10.88 11.01 6.05
N GLY A 226 -11.93 10.20 6.16
CA GLY A 226 -12.36 9.29 5.11
C GLY A 226 -11.34 8.18 4.87
N MET A 227 -11.25 7.72 3.62
CA MET A 227 -10.30 6.69 3.19
C MET A 227 -8.90 7.29 3.05
N THR A 228 -7.94 6.74 3.79
CA THR A 228 -6.55 7.19 3.79
C THR A 228 -5.61 6.07 3.40
N ALA A 229 -4.62 6.36 2.55
CA ALA A 229 -3.57 5.43 2.16
C ALA A 229 -2.30 5.73 2.97
N ALA A 230 -1.75 4.72 3.64
CA ALA A 230 -0.46 4.82 4.31
C ALA A 230 0.66 4.67 3.29
N PRO A 231 1.47 5.72 3.02
CA PRO A 231 2.51 5.65 2.00
C PRO A 231 3.63 4.70 2.42
N ARG A 232 4.18 3.97 1.45
CA ARG A 232 5.39 3.17 1.61
C ARG A 232 6.61 4.07 1.55
N LYS A 233 7.62 3.76 2.37
CA LYS A 233 8.88 4.53 2.39
C LYS A 233 9.66 4.29 1.09
N ASP A 234 10.34 5.32 0.60
CA ASP A 234 11.12 5.23 -0.64
C ASP A 234 12.19 4.13 -0.58
N ALA A 235 12.92 4.01 0.54
CA ALA A 235 13.92 2.96 0.72
C ALA A 235 13.34 1.53 0.64
N GLU A 236 12.08 1.36 1.06
CA GLU A 236 11.38 0.06 1.02
C GLU A 236 10.86 -0.25 -0.38
N ILE A 237 10.31 0.75 -1.09
CA ILE A 237 9.96 0.62 -2.51
C ILE A 237 11.20 0.23 -3.30
N LYS A 238 12.33 0.87 -2.99
CA LYS A 238 13.61 0.54 -3.60
C LYS A 238 13.96 -0.92 -3.35
N ALA A 239 14.07 -1.34 -2.09
CA ALA A 239 14.41 -2.73 -1.76
C ALA A 239 13.51 -3.75 -2.46
N LEU A 240 12.18 -3.54 -2.45
CA LEU A 240 11.20 -4.42 -3.11
C LEU A 240 11.39 -4.50 -4.63
N TYR A 241 11.69 -3.38 -5.29
CA TYR A 241 11.93 -3.39 -6.73
C TYR A 241 13.24 -4.11 -7.08
N GLY A 242 14.31 -3.92 -6.29
CA GLY A 242 15.56 -4.67 -6.47
C GLY A 242 15.38 -6.18 -6.32
N ASP A 243 14.65 -6.60 -5.29
CA ASP A 243 14.28 -8.00 -5.06
C ASP A 243 13.42 -8.57 -6.21
N LEU A 244 12.42 -7.82 -6.68
CA LEU A 244 11.59 -8.20 -7.83
C LEU A 244 12.42 -8.45 -9.09
N LEU A 245 13.31 -7.51 -9.46
CA LEU A 245 14.18 -7.66 -10.63
C LEU A 245 15.10 -8.89 -10.50
N ALA A 246 15.62 -9.13 -9.29
CA ALA A 246 16.49 -10.26 -9.03
C ALA A 246 15.75 -11.60 -9.16
N ARG A 247 14.53 -11.69 -8.60
CA ARG A 247 13.67 -12.88 -8.72
C ARG A 247 13.27 -13.16 -10.17
N LEU A 248 12.93 -12.13 -10.94
CA LEU A 248 12.62 -12.29 -12.36
C LEU A 248 13.81 -12.82 -13.14
N THR A 249 15.01 -12.27 -12.89
CA THR A 249 16.26 -12.72 -13.53
C THR A 249 16.55 -14.18 -13.22
N LEU A 250 16.57 -14.56 -11.93
CA LEU A 250 16.84 -15.93 -11.50
C LEU A 250 15.77 -16.90 -12.02
N ARG A 251 14.50 -16.51 -12.01
CA ARG A 251 13.41 -17.31 -12.59
C ARG A 251 13.63 -17.57 -14.06
N THR A 252 13.95 -16.55 -14.85
CA THR A 252 14.18 -16.72 -16.30
C THR A 252 15.39 -17.61 -16.58
N LEU A 253 16.49 -17.44 -15.85
CA LEU A 253 17.64 -18.34 -15.96
C LEU A 253 17.26 -19.79 -15.63
N ALA A 254 16.54 -20.00 -14.54
CA ALA A 254 16.08 -21.32 -14.12
C ALA A 254 15.20 -21.98 -15.18
N GLU A 255 14.15 -21.29 -15.64
CA GLU A 255 13.22 -21.83 -16.64
C GLU A 255 13.93 -22.09 -17.99
N ALA A 256 14.90 -21.25 -18.38
CA ALA A 256 15.65 -21.46 -19.61
C ALA A 256 16.64 -22.63 -19.52
N PHE A 257 17.34 -22.78 -18.39
CA PHE A 257 18.17 -23.96 -18.14
C PHE A 257 17.31 -25.22 -18.06
N ASP A 258 16.16 -25.18 -17.39
CA ASP A 258 15.23 -26.29 -17.25
C ASP A 258 14.61 -26.73 -18.59
N ALA A 259 14.37 -25.79 -19.49
CA ALA A 259 13.83 -26.05 -20.84
C ALA A 259 14.88 -26.59 -21.83
N THR A 260 16.16 -26.59 -21.48
CA THR A 260 17.27 -26.95 -22.39
C THR A 260 18.16 -28.05 -21.80
N SER A 261 18.71 -28.92 -22.64
CA SER A 261 19.65 -29.94 -22.17
C SER A 261 21.07 -29.37 -22.00
N PRO A 262 21.91 -29.96 -21.13
CA PRO A 262 23.32 -29.59 -20.99
C PRO A 262 24.14 -29.73 -22.29
N ASP A 263 23.73 -30.65 -23.17
CA ASP A 263 24.41 -30.88 -24.45
C ASP A 263 24.15 -29.76 -25.46
N ILE A 264 23.02 -29.06 -25.32
CA ILE A 264 22.59 -27.96 -26.19
C ILE A 264 23.01 -26.62 -25.60
N VAL A 265 22.66 -26.32 -24.35
CA VAL A 265 22.99 -25.04 -23.71
C VAL A 265 23.87 -25.29 -22.49
N SER A 266 25.12 -24.85 -22.56
CA SER A 266 26.09 -24.92 -21.46
C SER A 266 26.13 -23.65 -20.61
N ALA A 267 25.80 -22.49 -21.19
CA ALA A 267 25.77 -21.22 -20.48
C ALA A 267 24.68 -20.28 -21.03
N ILE A 268 24.22 -19.37 -20.17
CA ILE A 268 23.23 -18.35 -20.50
C ILE A 268 23.81 -16.97 -20.20
N VAL A 269 23.70 -16.05 -21.16
CA VAL A 269 23.89 -14.62 -20.96
C VAL A 269 22.52 -13.97 -20.88
N PHE A 270 22.19 -13.32 -19.78
CA PHE A 270 20.94 -12.61 -19.59
C PHE A 270 21.18 -11.10 -19.51
N ASN A 271 20.38 -10.35 -20.26
CA ASN A 271 20.38 -8.90 -20.31
C ASN A 271 18.96 -8.37 -20.03
N GLY A 272 18.78 -7.76 -18.86
CA GLY A 272 17.52 -7.18 -18.42
C GLY A 272 17.43 -5.69 -18.74
N TYR A 273 16.56 -5.33 -19.68
CA TYR A 273 16.33 -3.96 -20.12
C TYR A 273 15.03 -3.39 -19.54
N VAL A 274 14.96 -2.06 -19.43
CA VAL A 274 13.73 -1.35 -19.10
C VAL A 274 13.44 -0.31 -20.17
N SER A 275 12.32 -0.42 -20.86
CA SER A 275 11.86 0.60 -21.81
C SER A 275 11.19 1.75 -21.06
N THR A 276 11.70 2.96 -21.24
CA THR A 276 11.15 4.17 -20.64
C THR A 276 11.31 5.37 -21.57
N LYS A 277 10.92 6.56 -21.10
CA LYS A 277 11.27 7.84 -21.72
C LYS A 277 12.28 8.57 -20.84
N ASP A 278 13.33 9.07 -21.45
CA ASP A 278 14.29 9.95 -20.81
C ASP A 278 13.57 11.24 -20.35
N LYS A 279 13.66 11.59 -19.07
CA LYS A 279 12.93 12.73 -18.49
C LYS A 279 13.46 14.09 -19.00
N ALA A 280 14.73 14.16 -19.37
CA ALA A 280 15.36 15.38 -19.87
C ALA A 280 15.06 15.61 -21.36
N THR A 281 14.99 14.54 -22.17
CA THR A 281 14.83 14.65 -23.63
C THR A 281 13.45 14.22 -24.16
N GLY A 282 12.66 13.51 -23.35
CA GLY A 282 11.35 12.93 -23.73
C GLY A 282 11.44 11.76 -24.72
N ARG A 283 12.65 11.38 -25.15
CA ARG A 283 12.88 10.32 -26.14
C ARG A 283 12.75 8.95 -25.48
N ALA A 284 12.29 7.97 -26.25
CA ALA A 284 12.30 6.58 -25.82
C ALA A 284 13.75 6.11 -25.63
N VAL A 285 14.03 5.53 -24.47
CA VAL A 285 15.32 4.93 -24.11
C VAL A 285 15.09 3.54 -23.54
N ARG A 286 16.06 2.65 -23.70
CA ARG A 286 16.01 1.26 -23.22
C ARG A 286 17.28 0.92 -22.44
N PRO A 287 17.49 1.51 -21.25
CA PRO A 287 18.64 1.19 -20.40
C PRO A 287 18.70 -0.29 -20.03
N LEU A 288 19.91 -0.85 -20.02
CA LEU A 288 20.22 -2.18 -19.49
C LEU A 288 20.47 -2.06 -17.99
N LEU A 289 19.71 -2.78 -17.16
CA LEU A 289 19.86 -2.69 -15.69
C LEU A 289 20.56 -3.90 -15.08
N ILE A 290 20.46 -5.07 -15.71
CA ILE A 290 21.06 -6.31 -15.24
C ILE A 290 21.74 -7.00 -16.41
N SER A 291 23.00 -7.39 -16.24
CA SER A 291 23.68 -8.28 -17.17
C SER A 291 24.43 -9.36 -16.41
N ILE A 292 24.24 -10.61 -16.83
CA ILE A 292 24.81 -11.78 -16.16
C ILE A 292 25.18 -12.84 -17.20
N GLY A 293 26.37 -13.41 -17.07
CA GLY A 293 26.76 -14.64 -17.75
C GLY A 293 26.86 -15.75 -16.72
N SER A 294 26.10 -16.83 -16.88
CA SER A 294 26.12 -17.96 -15.97
C SER A 294 26.28 -19.27 -16.72
N GLU A 295 27.21 -20.10 -16.27
CA GLU A 295 27.28 -21.50 -16.69
C GLU A 295 26.21 -22.32 -15.97
N ARG A 296 25.77 -23.41 -16.61
CA ARG A 296 24.77 -24.32 -16.05
C ARG A 296 25.23 -24.94 -14.73
N GLY A 297 26.49 -25.37 -14.66
CA GLY A 297 27.05 -26.03 -13.46
C GLY A 297 27.02 -25.11 -12.24
N ARG A 298 27.52 -23.88 -12.40
CA ARG A 298 27.49 -22.85 -11.35
C ARG A 298 26.06 -22.49 -10.95
N PHE A 299 25.15 -22.34 -11.91
CA PHE A 299 23.74 -22.03 -11.59
C PHE A 299 23.05 -23.17 -10.82
N ALA A 300 23.41 -24.42 -11.10
CA ALA A 300 22.82 -25.60 -10.45
C ALA A 300 23.21 -25.74 -8.96
N GLU A 301 24.20 -24.99 -8.47
CA GLU A 301 24.55 -24.92 -7.04
C GLU A 301 23.52 -24.13 -6.21
N ILE A 302 22.63 -23.38 -6.86
CA ILE A 302 21.65 -22.51 -6.21
C ILE A 302 20.38 -23.30 -5.89
N GLU A 303 20.03 -23.39 -4.62
CA GLU A 303 18.72 -23.88 -4.17
C GLU A 303 17.68 -22.76 -4.25
N LEU A 304 16.97 -22.67 -5.38
CA LEU A 304 16.00 -21.60 -5.67
C LEU A 304 14.73 -21.68 -4.82
N ASP A 305 14.43 -22.85 -4.24
CA ASP A 305 13.24 -23.04 -3.41
C ASP A 305 13.51 -22.76 -1.92
N GLU A 306 14.76 -22.52 -1.52
CA GLU A 306 15.16 -22.17 -0.15
C GLU A 306 14.56 -20.82 0.28
N PRO A 307 13.67 -20.79 1.29
CA PRO A 307 13.02 -19.55 1.73
C PRO A 307 13.98 -18.45 2.21
N ALA A 308 15.17 -18.81 2.71
CA ALA A 308 16.18 -17.88 3.17
C ALA A 308 17.11 -17.35 2.06
N LEU A 309 16.94 -17.80 0.80
CA LEU A 309 17.74 -17.31 -0.33
C LEU A 309 17.47 -15.81 -0.54
N ASP A 310 18.53 -15.00 -0.46
CA ASP A 310 18.52 -13.60 -0.89
C ASP A 310 18.82 -13.50 -2.39
N PRO A 311 17.83 -13.16 -3.25
CA PRO A 311 18.02 -13.11 -4.69
C PRO A 311 19.04 -12.05 -5.12
N VAL A 312 19.10 -10.91 -4.42
CA VAL A 312 19.98 -9.80 -4.77
C VAL A 312 21.42 -10.17 -4.44
N LEU A 313 21.66 -10.77 -3.27
CA LEU A 313 22.98 -11.24 -2.88
C LEU A 313 23.46 -12.39 -3.77
N CYS A 314 22.55 -13.30 -4.15
CA CYS A 314 22.82 -14.39 -5.08
C CYS A 314 23.33 -13.86 -6.43
N LEU A 315 22.62 -12.91 -7.03
CA LEU A 315 23.06 -12.29 -8.29
C LEU A 315 24.42 -11.61 -8.16
N ARG A 316 24.64 -10.81 -7.10
CA ARG A 316 25.86 -10.01 -6.96
C ARG A 316 27.10 -10.81 -6.57
N SER A 317 26.97 -11.74 -5.64
CA SER A 317 28.12 -12.40 -5.01
C SER A 317 28.36 -13.81 -5.52
N HIS A 318 27.29 -14.56 -5.81
CA HIS A 318 27.42 -15.93 -6.27
C HIS A 318 27.51 -16.01 -7.79
N LEU A 319 26.73 -15.20 -8.52
CA LEU A 319 26.73 -15.20 -10.00
C LEU A 319 27.51 -14.05 -10.62
N ASN A 320 28.06 -13.13 -9.82
CA ASN A 320 28.85 -11.97 -10.28
C ASN A 320 28.13 -11.13 -11.34
N ALA A 321 26.81 -10.98 -11.23
CA ALA A 321 26.01 -10.18 -12.14
C ALA A 321 26.40 -8.69 -12.06
N ILE A 322 26.47 -8.05 -13.22
CA ILE A 322 26.55 -6.60 -13.32
C ILE A 322 25.13 -6.05 -13.14
N VAL A 323 24.85 -5.57 -11.95
CA VAL A 323 23.58 -4.91 -11.62
C VAL A 323 23.82 -3.41 -11.51
N SER A 324 22.90 -2.61 -12.07
CA SER A 324 22.92 -1.16 -11.90
C SER A 324 23.08 -0.78 -10.43
N PRO A 325 24.00 0.14 -10.08
CA PRO A 325 24.14 0.62 -8.70
C PRO A 325 22.89 1.39 -8.25
N HIS A 326 22.18 2.00 -9.20
CA HIS A 326 20.95 2.76 -9.00
C HIS A 326 19.88 2.35 -10.04
N PRO A 327 19.27 1.14 -9.91
CA PRO A 327 18.28 0.66 -10.87
C PRO A 327 17.00 1.51 -10.88
N TYR A 328 16.72 2.24 -9.81
CA TYR A 328 15.59 3.18 -9.70
C TYR A 328 15.80 4.45 -10.51
N ASP A 329 17.05 4.88 -10.63
CA ASP A 329 17.44 6.03 -11.46
C ASP A 329 17.64 5.61 -12.92
N LEU A 330 17.37 4.33 -13.23
CA LEU A 330 17.51 3.70 -14.54
C LEU A 330 18.91 3.89 -15.12
N GLU A 331 19.92 3.87 -14.25
CA GLU A 331 21.32 3.97 -14.65
C GLU A 331 21.73 2.71 -15.41
N ALA A 332 22.06 2.89 -16.69
CA ALA A 332 22.42 1.79 -17.57
C ALA A 332 23.77 1.17 -17.20
N VAL A 333 23.86 -0.15 -17.28
CA VAL A 333 25.12 -0.91 -17.20
C VAL A 333 25.54 -1.41 -18.59
N GLN A 334 26.80 -1.80 -18.71
CA GLN A 334 27.31 -2.41 -19.94
C GLN A 334 27.03 -3.93 -19.92
N PRO A 335 26.67 -4.52 -21.09
CA PRO A 335 26.44 -5.95 -21.19
C PRO A 335 27.74 -6.74 -21.00
N VAL A 336 27.63 -7.90 -20.35
CA VAL A 336 28.69 -8.89 -20.27
C VAL A 336 28.86 -9.54 -21.64
N VAL A 337 30.06 -9.49 -22.21
CA VAL A 337 30.42 -10.20 -23.46
C VAL A 337 31.20 -11.45 -23.07
N SER A 338 30.65 -12.63 -23.43
CA SER A 338 31.15 -14.01 -23.30
C SER A 338 32.42 -14.23 -22.45
N PHE A 339 32.23 -14.84 -21.27
CA PHE A 339 33.32 -15.33 -20.43
C PHE A 339 33.78 -16.72 -20.93
N ASP A 340 35.01 -16.84 -21.43
CA ASP A 340 35.69 -18.14 -21.58
C ASP A 340 36.32 -18.54 -20.24
N LEU A 341 35.60 -19.35 -19.47
CA LEU A 341 35.98 -19.80 -18.13
C LEU A 341 36.91 -21.02 -18.12
N SER A 342 37.27 -21.58 -19.28
CA SER A 342 38.22 -22.70 -19.38
C SER A 342 39.66 -22.36 -18.94
N LYS A 343 39.93 -21.09 -18.65
CA LYS A 343 41.22 -20.59 -18.12
C LYS A 343 41.28 -20.46 -16.59
N TYR A 344 40.19 -20.74 -15.86
CA TYR A 344 40.18 -20.66 -14.39
C TYR A 344 40.25 -22.05 -13.77
N LYS A 345 41.48 -22.54 -13.57
CA LYS A 345 41.73 -23.55 -12.54
C LYS A 345 41.69 -22.82 -11.20
N PHE A 346 40.79 -23.23 -10.31
CA PHE A 346 40.77 -22.78 -8.93
C PHE A 346 42.19 -22.86 -8.35
N VAL A 347 42.73 -21.73 -7.91
CA VAL A 347 43.88 -21.74 -7.01
C VAL A 347 43.26 -21.90 -5.63
N ASP A 348 43.54 -23.03 -4.99
CA ASP A 348 43.15 -23.31 -3.61
C ASP A 348 43.43 -22.10 -2.71
N GLU A 349 42.52 -21.84 -1.78
CA GLU A 349 42.62 -20.83 -0.74
C GLU A 349 44.04 -20.87 -0.13
N MET A 350 44.81 -19.80 -0.34
CA MET A 350 46.12 -19.65 0.29
C MET A 350 45.91 -19.39 1.79
N ASP A 351 46.19 -20.44 2.55
CA ASP A 351 46.21 -20.53 4.00
C ASP A 351 47.09 -19.42 4.61
N VAL A 352 46.49 -18.53 5.40
CA VAL A 352 47.20 -17.46 6.12
C VAL A 352 47.71 -18.06 7.43
N VAL A 353 48.92 -18.64 7.41
CA VAL A 353 49.63 -19.02 8.63
C VAL A 353 50.30 -17.78 9.22
N ALA A 354 49.89 -17.40 10.43
CA ALA A 354 50.51 -16.33 11.20
C ALA A 354 51.91 -16.75 11.71
N GLY A 355 52.94 -15.95 11.39
CA GLY A 355 54.24 -16.00 12.08
C GLY A 355 55.43 -15.44 11.29
N MET A 356 55.98 -14.31 11.76
CA MET A 356 57.30 -13.71 11.47
C MET A 356 57.64 -13.39 10.00
N ASP A 357 57.37 -12.13 9.63
CA ASP A 357 57.67 -11.46 8.34
C ASP A 357 57.31 -12.26 7.08
N SER A 358 56.03 -12.60 6.96
CA SER A 358 55.43 -13.38 5.86
C SER A 358 55.12 -12.54 4.61
N ARG A 359 55.98 -11.58 4.25
CA ARG A 359 55.75 -10.73 3.06
C ARG A 359 56.11 -11.48 1.79
N THR A 360 55.19 -11.50 0.83
CA THR A 360 55.37 -12.19 -0.46
C THR A 360 56.36 -11.44 -1.33
N ASP A 361 57.40 -12.11 -1.84
CA ASP A 361 58.31 -11.53 -2.83
C ASP A 361 57.70 -11.62 -4.24
N LEU A 362 57.47 -10.48 -4.88
CA LEU A 362 56.87 -10.39 -6.21
C LEU A 362 57.68 -11.11 -7.30
N LEU A 363 59.00 -11.27 -7.13
CA LEU A 363 59.84 -11.99 -8.09
C LEU A 363 59.66 -13.51 -8.00
N THR A 364 59.18 -14.02 -6.86
CA THR A 364 58.90 -15.44 -6.65
C THR A 364 57.54 -15.89 -7.22
N LEU A 365 56.63 -14.94 -7.47
CA LEU A 365 55.32 -15.21 -8.07
C LEU A 365 55.47 -15.68 -9.51
N SER A 366 54.71 -16.70 -9.95
CA SER A 366 54.68 -17.08 -11.37
C SER A 366 54.23 -15.91 -12.27
N PRO A 367 54.58 -15.87 -13.57
CA PRO A 367 54.14 -14.81 -14.48
C PRO A 367 52.63 -14.57 -14.45
N GLY A 368 51.83 -15.65 -14.49
CA GLY A 368 50.37 -15.55 -14.40
C GLY A 368 49.87 -15.06 -13.04
N ALA A 369 50.53 -15.45 -11.93
CA ALA A 369 50.18 -14.94 -10.60
C ALA A 369 50.50 -13.44 -10.47
N PHE A 370 51.60 -12.98 -11.08
CA PHE A 370 51.93 -11.56 -11.13
C PHE A 370 50.95 -10.76 -11.98
N GLU A 371 50.59 -11.25 -13.17
CA GLU A 371 49.56 -10.63 -14.02
C GLU A 371 48.22 -10.50 -13.29
N HIS A 372 47.82 -11.55 -12.57
CA HIS A 372 46.60 -11.55 -11.76
C HIS A 372 46.66 -10.53 -10.61
N LEU A 373 47.80 -10.39 -9.95
CA LEU A 373 48.01 -9.37 -8.93
C LEU A 373 47.87 -7.96 -9.50
N ILE A 374 48.47 -7.70 -10.67
CA ILE A 374 48.36 -6.40 -11.37
C ILE A 374 46.91 -6.12 -11.78
N ARG A 375 46.18 -7.12 -12.26
CA ARG A 375 44.75 -7.01 -12.54
C ARG A 375 43.97 -6.57 -11.31
N ARG A 376 44.12 -7.28 -10.19
CA ARG A 376 43.44 -6.94 -8.93
C ARG A 376 43.74 -5.51 -8.47
N LEU A 377 44.98 -5.07 -8.64
CA LEU A 377 45.37 -3.70 -8.29
C LEU A 377 44.59 -2.66 -9.10
N PHE A 378 44.47 -2.84 -10.42
CA PHE A 378 43.74 -1.90 -11.26
C PHE A 378 42.22 -1.99 -11.09
N GLU A 379 41.69 -3.17 -10.79
CA GLU A 379 40.29 -3.35 -10.40
C GLU A 379 39.96 -2.60 -9.10
N ALA A 380 40.82 -2.72 -8.08
CA ALA A 380 40.68 -1.97 -6.83
C ALA A 380 40.76 -0.44 -7.03
N ARG A 381 41.42 0.00 -8.11
CA ARG A 381 41.47 1.41 -8.54
C ARG A 381 40.32 1.82 -9.48
N GLY A 382 39.33 0.95 -9.70
CA GLY A 382 38.10 1.26 -10.42
C GLY A 382 38.10 0.90 -11.92
N MET A 383 39.09 0.15 -12.43
CA MET A 383 39.09 -0.35 -13.81
C MET A 383 38.24 -1.64 -13.91
N LYS A 384 37.34 -1.76 -14.90
CA LYS A 384 36.26 -2.77 -14.85
C LYS A 384 36.40 -3.97 -15.79
N SER A 385 37.01 -3.84 -16.97
CA SER A 385 37.04 -4.92 -17.97
C SER A 385 38.46 -5.38 -18.28
N TRP A 386 38.96 -6.42 -17.59
CA TRP A 386 40.27 -7.00 -17.88
C TRP A 386 40.16 -8.20 -18.83
N VAL A 387 40.67 -8.07 -20.06
CA VAL A 387 40.75 -9.19 -21.02
C VAL A 387 42.22 -9.59 -21.21
N THR A 388 42.55 -10.85 -20.91
CA THR A 388 43.85 -11.44 -21.25
C THR A 388 43.78 -12.09 -22.63
N GLN A 389 44.56 -11.57 -23.59
CA GLN A 389 44.73 -12.27 -24.87
C GLN A 389 45.74 -13.40 -24.67
N ALA A 390 45.39 -14.61 -25.11
CA ALA A 390 46.32 -15.73 -25.08
C ALA A 390 47.54 -15.36 -25.94
N SER A 391 48.70 -15.28 -25.28
CA SER A 391 49.99 -14.84 -25.83
C SER A 391 50.42 -15.66 -27.05
N LYS A 392 49.99 -15.27 -28.25
CA LYS A 392 50.66 -15.67 -29.49
C LYS A 392 51.12 -14.52 -30.37
N ASP A 393 50.42 -13.37 -30.45
CA ASP A 393 50.81 -12.39 -31.48
C ASP A 393 51.14 -10.94 -31.02
N ASP A 394 50.77 -10.45 -29.83
CA ASP A 394 50.94 -9.00 -29.52
C ASP A 394 51.63 -8.63 -28.19
N GLY A 395 52.04 -9.59 -27.35
CA GLY A 395 52.82 -9.31 -26.12
C GLY A 395 52.12 -8.44 -25.05
N VAL A 396 50.79 -8.35 -25.09
CA VAL A 396 49.94 -7.62 -24.13
C VAL A 396 49.42 -8.54 -23.04
N ASP A 397 49.66 -8.16 -21.79
CA ASP A 397 49.32 -8.96 -20.61
C ASP A 397 47.89 -8.63 -20.10
N GLY A 398 47.29 -7.52 -20.52
CA GLY A 398 45.88 -7.23 -20.29
C GLY A 398 45.36 -5.95 -20.97
N VAL A 399 44.06 -5.94 -21.22
CA VAL A 399 43.32 -4.75 -21.69
C VAL A 399 42.33 -4.37 -20.60
N ALA A 400 42.36 -3.13 -20.11
CA ALA A 400 41.48 -2.59 -19.08
C ALA A 400 40.72 -1.36 -19.59
N VAL A 401 39.51 -1.09 -19.11
CA VAL A 401 38.79 0.15 -19.45
C VAL A 401 38.64 1.03 -18.20
N ASN A 402 39.05 2.29 -18.33
CA ASN A 402 38.77 3.33 -17.34
C ASN A 402 37.45 4.02 -17.71
N ASN A 403 36.49 4.01 -16.79
CA ASN A 403 35.13 4.52 -16.99
C ASN A 403 34.94 5.97 -16.52
N ASP A 404 36.02 6.69 -16.25
CA ASP A 404 35.93 8.12 -15.95
C ASP A 404 35.23 8.87 -17.11
N PRO A 405 34.14 9.63 -16.87
CA PRO A 405 33.37 10.26 -17.94
C PRO A 405 34.13 11.34 -18.74
N ILE A 406 35.24 11.84 -18.20
CA ILE A 406 36.01 12.96 -18.76
C ILE A 406 37.34 12.46 -19.33
N VAL A 407 38.01 11.53 -18.67
CA VAL A 407 39.33 11.00 -19.07
C VAL A 407 39.36 9.50 -19.40
N GLY A 408 38.19 8.87 -19.47
CA GLY A 408 38.03 7.43 -19.71
C GLY A 408 38.39 6.98 -21.12
N GLY A 409 38.41 5.66 -21.31
CA GLY A 409 38.79 5.02 -22.56
C GLY A 409 39.53 3.69 -22.38
N LEU A 410 39.84 3.05 -23.50
CA LEU A 410 40.59 1.79 -23.53
C LEU A 410 42.02 2.01 -23.02
N CYS A 411 42.42 1.25 -22.02
CA CYS A 411 43.73 1.27 -21.40
C CYS A 411 44.44 -0.08 -21.65
N ILE A 412 45.60 -0.05 -22.31
CA ILE A 412 46.41 -1.26 -22.49
C ILE A 412 47.38 -1.38 -21.33
N ILE A 413 47.40 -2.54 -20.67
CA ILE A 413 48.26 -2.78 -19.51
C ILE A 413 49.22 -3.91 -19.84
N GLN A 414 50.50 -3.64 -19.63
CA GLN A 414 51.57 -4.61 -19.84
C GLN A 414 52.32 -4.80 -18.52
N ALA A 415 52.46 -6.04 -18.07
CA ALA A 415 53.03 -6.39 -16.79
C ALA A 415 54.32 -7.20 -16.99
N LYS A 416 55.47 -6.59 -16.73
CA LYS A 416 56.80 -7.22 -16.86
C LYS A 416 57.40 -7.54 -15.49
N ARG A 417 57.30 -8.80 -15.06
CA ARG A 417 57.98 -9.34 -13.87
C ARG A 417 59.48 -9.56 -14.14
N TYR A 418 60.26 -8.49 -14.12
CA TYR A 418 61.70 -8.50 -14.42
C TYR A 418 62.54 -8.17 -13.18
N SER A 419 63.77 -8.66 -13.13
CA SER A 419 64.77 -8.33 -12.09
C SER A 419 65.85 -7.36 -12.57
N ARG A 420 65.83 -6.98 -13.86
CA ARG A 420 66.78 -6.07 -14.51
C ARG A 420 66.03 -4.93 -15.20
N ILE A 421 66.80 -3.96 -15.69
CA ILE A 421 66.28 -2.80 -16.44
C ILE A 421 65.40 -3.25 -17.61
N VAL A 422 64.21 -2.66 -17.73
CA VAL A 422 63.33 -2.83 -18.88
C VAL A 422 63.74 -1.82 -19.95
N GLY A 423 64.05 -2.31 -21.15
CA GLY A 423 64.53 -1.48 -22.25
C GLY A 423 63.42 -0.69 -22.95
N VAL A 424 63.82 0.08 -23.96
CA VAL A 424 62.90 0.97 -24.71
C VAL A 424 61.93 0.18 -25.60
N GLU A 425 62.33 -1.02 -26.00
CA GLU A 425 61.55 -1.95 -26.81
C GLU A 425 60.19 -2.28 -26.18
N ALA A 426 60.11 -2.40 -24.85
CA ALA A 426 58.86 -2.69 -24.16
C ALA A 426 57.85 -1.53 -24.29
N VAL A 427 58.33 -0.28 -24.15
CA VAL A 427 57.48 0.91 -24.25
C VAL A 427 57.08 1.18 -25.71
N GLN A 428 57.96 0.88 -26.67
CA GLN A 428 57.65 0.97 -28.10
C GLN A 428 56.62 -0.09 -28.53
N ALA A 429 56.77 -1.33 -28.05
CA ALA A 429 55.77 -2.37 -28.29
C ALA A 429 54.41 -1.99 -27.72
N LEU A 430 54.37 -1.45 -26.49
CA LEU A 430 53.14 -0.95 -25.87
C LEU A 430 52.50 0.16 -26.72
N ALA A 431 53.28 1.13 -27.21
CA ALA A 431 52.78 2.18 -28.10
C ALA A 431 52.17 1.61 -29.39
N GLY A 432 52.83 0.64 -30.01
CA GLY A 432 52.31 -0.02 -31.22
C GLY A 432 50.96 -0.69 -30.99
N VAL A 433 50.80 -1.37 -29.86
CA VAL A 433 49.51 -2.02 -29.54
C VAL A 433 48.45 -1.01 -29.16
N MET A 434 48.81 0.08 -28.46
CA MET A 434 47.89 1.17 -28.18
C MET A 434 47.35 1.80 -29.46
N ASP A 435 48.19 2.01 -30.47
CA ASP A 435 47.77 2.61 -31.73
C ASP A 435 46.89 1.64 -32.54
N HIS A 436 47.26 0.35 -32.59
CA HIS A 436 46.45 -0.68 -33.24
C HIS A 436 45.05 -0.81 -32.61
N LYS A 437 44.97 -0.79 -31.28
CA LYS A 437 43.71 -0.95 -30.53
C LYS A 437 42.99 0.37 -30.23
N ARG A 438 43.51 1.51 -30.73
CA ARG A 438 42.99 2.86 -30.46
C ARG A 438 42.83 3.16 -28.96
N ALA A 439 43.81 2.76 -28.17
CA ALA A 439 43.82 2.96 -26.74
C ALA A 439 44.08 4.41 -26.35
N ALA A 440 43.28 4.91 -25.40
CA ALA A 440 43.43 6.24 -24.84
C ALA A 440 44.69 6.35 -23.96
N LYS A 441 45.03 5.27 -23.23
CA LYS A 441 46.22 5.20 -22.37
C LYS A 441 46.90 3.83 -22.45
N GLY A 442 48.19 3.83 -22.15
CA GLY A 442 48.98 2.62 -21.91
C GLY A 442 49.64 2.66 -20.55
N VAL A 443 49.70 1.53 -19.86
CA VAL A 443 50.40 1.40 -18.58
C VAL A 443 51.37 0.25 -18.65
N LEU A 444 52.67 0.55 -18.50
CA LEU A 444 53.70 -0.45 -18.31
C LEU A 444 53.97 -0.60 -16.81
N VAL A 445 53.71 -1.79 -16.28
CA VAL A 445 53.99 -2.13 -14.88
C VAL A 445 55.19 -3.08 -14.83
N THR A 446 56.14 -2.81 -13.94
CA THR A 446 57.27 -3.72 -13.74
C THR A 446 57.67 -3.85 -12.27
N THR A 447 58.17 -5.03 -11.90
CA THR A 447 58.84 -5.26 -10.61
C THR A 447 60.22 -4.61 -10.52
N SER A 448 60.79 -4.14 -11.65
CA SER A 448 62.10 -3.50 -11.69
C SER A 448 62.00 -2.01 -12.02
N TRP A 449 62.85 -1.51 -12.92
CA TRP A 449 62.97 -0.11 -13.31
C TRP A 449 63.19 0.00 -14.83
N VAL A 450 62.95 1.18 -15.38
CA VAL A 450 63.13 1.51 -16.79
C VAL A 450 64.33 2.43 -17.00
N GLY A 451 64.91 2.38 -18.20
CA GLY A 451 66.01 3.27 -18.60
C GLY A 451 65.57 4.69 -18.94
N LYS A 452 66.53 5.62 -19.02
CA LYS A 452 66.29 7.01 -19.43
C LYS A 452 65.58 7.08 -20.78
N ALA A 453 66.01 6.28 -21.76
CA ALA A 453 65.39 6.22 -23.08
C ALA A 453 63.90 5.79 -23.03
N SER A 454 63.54 4.84 -22.16
CA SER A 454 62.16 4.38 -21.97
C SER A 454 61.29 5.47 -21.33
N ARG A 455 61.82 6.22 -20.35
CA ARG A 455 61.12 7.38 -19.76
C ARG A 455 60.92 8.50 -20.77
N ASP A 456 62.00 8.88 -21.47
CA ASP A 456 61.97 9.94 -22.49
C ASP A 456 60.94 9.59 -23.59
N PHE A 457 60.87 8.33 -24.01
CA PHE A 457 59.88 7.85 -24.98
C PHE A 457 58.44 7.92 -24.46
N ALA A 458 58.18 7.46 -23.23
CA ALA A 458 56.84 7.53 -22.64
C ALA A 458 56.37 8.98 -22.47
N THR A 459 57.26 9.88 -22.03
CA THR A 459 57.00 11.31 -21.93
C THR A 459 56.72 11.94 -23.30
N ALA A 460 57.49 11.59 -24.33
CA ALA A 460 57.26 12.09 -25.69
C ALA A 460 55.94 11.58 -26.30
N ASN A 461 55.53 10.33 -25.98
CA ASN A 461 54.25 9.77 -26.42
C ASN A 461 53.05 10.43 -25.73
N GLY A 462 53.20 10.84 -24.47
CA GLY A 462 52.19 11.59 -23.70
C GLY A 462 50.96 10.79 -23.26
N ARG A 463 50.81 9.53 -23.72
CA ARG A 463 49.68 8.63 -23.36
C ARG A 463 50.13 7.39 -22.57
N ILE A 464 51.43 7.23 -22.31
CA ILE A 464 52.00 6.08 -21.61
C ILE A 464 52.41 6.46 -20.19
N VAL A 465 51.99 5.64 -19.23
CA VAL A 465 52.38 5.70 -17.82
C VAL A 465 53.26 4.49 -17.50
N ILE A 466 54.33 4.71 -16.73
CA ILE A 466 55.22 3.65 -16.28
C ILE A 466 55.12 3.55 -14.76
N ILE A 467 54.86 2.36 -14.24
CA ILE A 467 54.83 2.03 -12.82
C ILE A 467 56.02 1.11 -12.54
N GLU A 468 57.03 1.64 -11.84
CA GLU A 468 58.25 0.91 -11.46
C GLU A 468 58.07 0.25 -10.08
N GLY A 469 58.97 -0.66 -9.70
CA GLY A 469 58.82 -1.53 -8.52
C GLY A 469 58.48 -0.81 -7.20
N ARG A 470 59.10 0.35 -6.92
CA ARG A 470 58.78 1.17 -5.73
C ARG A 470 57.33 1.65 -5.72
N GLU A 471 56.88 2.19 -6.84
CA GLU A 471 55.52 2.69 -6.99
C GLU A 471 54.53 1.53 -6.94
N LEU A 472 54.85 0.41 -7.61
CA LEU A 472 54.03 -0.80 -7.56
C LEU A 472 53.82 -1.30 -6.13
N LYS A 473 54.90 -1.38 -5.33
CA LYS A 473 54.82 -1.79 -3.91
C LYS A 473 53.91 -0.86 -3.11
N TYR A 474 54.06 0.46 -3.28
CA TYR A 474 53.21 1.45 -2.62
C TYR A 474 51.73 1.25 -3.01
N LEU A 475 51.44 1.08 -4.30
CA LEU A 475 50.08 0.91 -4.80
C LEU A 475 49.41 -0.38 -4.32
N LEU A 476 50.17 -1.49 -4.22
CA LEU A 476 49.66 -2.75 -3.66
C LEU A 476 49.32 -2.63 -2.17
N LYS A 477 50.13 -1.89 -1.41
CA LYS A 477 49.87 -1.62 0.01
C LYS A 477 48.64 -0.74 0.21
N GLU A 478 48.53 0.33 -0.59
CA GLU A 478 47.44 1.30 -0.48
C GLU A 478 46.09 0.72 -0.89
N HIS A 479 46.04 0.02 -2.03
CA HIS A 479 44.77 -0.39 -2.63
C HIS A 479 44.37 -1.85 -2.36
N LEU A 480 45.32 -2.72 -2.02
CA LEU A 480 45.05 -4.13 -1.71
C LEU A 480 45.42 -4.52 -0.28
N HIS A 481 45.96 -3.58 0.51
CA HIS A 481 46.49 -3.84 1.87
C HIS A 481 47.55 -4.97 1.91
N LEU A 482 48.26 -5.16 0.79
CA LEU A 482 49.32 -6.16 0.67
C LEU A 482 50.69 -5.51 0.87
N ASP A 483 51.37 -5.90 1.94
CA ASP A 483 52.79 -5.56 2.13
C ASP A 483 53.66 -6.64 1.46
N VAL A 484 54.45 -6.23 0.47
CA VAL A 484 55.17 -7.14 -0.45
C VAL A 484 56.65 -6.79 -0.50
N LEU A 485 57.47 -7.79 -0.80
CA LEU A 485 58.90 -7.64 -1.04
C LEU A 485 59.18 -7.64 -2.55
N ILE A 486 60.26 -6.97 -2.95
CA ILE A 486 60.81 -7.13 -4.30
C ILE A 486 62.29 -7.48 -4.17
N GLY A 487 62.65 -8.75 -4.30
CA GLY A 487 64.01 -9.26 -4.11
C GLY A 487 65.01 -8.90 -5.23
N LEU A 488 65.18 -7.62 -5.56
CA LEU A 488 66.14 -7.19 -6.61
C LEU A 488 67.59 -7.40 -6.15
N GLU A 489 68.35 -8.23 -6.88
CA GLU A 489 69.79 -8.46 -6.63
C GLU A 489 70.63 -7.19 -6.80
N LYS A 490 70.20 -6.26 -7.66
CA LYS A 490 70.86 -4.98 -7.92
C LYS A 490 69.86 -3.84 -7.87
N LEU A 491 70.13 -2.88 -6.99
CA LEU A 491 69.30 -1.68 -6.86
C LEU A 491 69.52 -0.70 -8.03
N PRO A 492 68.46 -0.07 -8.55
CA PRO A 492 68.57 1.01 -9.52
C PRO A 492 69.30 2.23 -8.94
N PRO A 493 69.88 3.11 -9.80
CA PRO A 493 70.46 4.37 -9.35
C PRO A 493 69.45 5.20 -8.55
N GLY A 494 69.81 5.60 -7.32
CA GLY A 494 68.95 6.36 -6.42
C GLY A 494 67.93 5.52 -5.63
N TRP A 495 68.02 4.18 -5.68
CA TRP A 495 67.22 3.27 -4.85
C TRP A 495 67.90 2.88 -3.54
N GLN A 496 67.18 2.95 -2.42
CA GLN A 496 67.61 2.43 -1.13
C GLN A 496 66.94 1.08 -0.88
N LYS A 497 67.56 0.25 -0.05
CA LYS A 497 67.07 -1.10 0.21
C LYS A 497 65.69 -1.09 0.88
N SER A 498 65.43 -0.10 1.74
CA SER A 498 64.15 0.15 2.39
C SER A 498 62.98 0.48 1.46
N ASP A 499 63.24 0.74 0.18
CA ASP A 499 62.17 1.05 -0.78
C ASP A 499 61.59 -0.22 -1.44
N ILE A 500 62.24 -1.37 -1.24
CA ILE A 500 61.85 -2.67 -1.80
C ILE A 500 61.80 -3.78 -0.73
N ASP A 501 62.55 -3.64 0.36
CA ASP A 501 62.32 -4.30 1.66
C ASP A 501 61.08 -3.71 2.31
#